data_AF-A0A6M2E460-F1
#
_entry.id   AF-A0A6M2E460-F1
#
_cell.length_a   1.000
_cell.length_b   1.000
_cell.length_c   1.000
_cell.angle_alpha   90.00
_cell.angle_beta   90.00
_cell.angle_gamma   90.00
#
_symmetry.space_group_name_H-M   'P 1'
#
loop_
_entity.id
_entity.type
_entity.pdbx_description
1 polymer ?
#
loop_
_entity_poly.entity_id
_entity_poly.type
_entity_poly.pdbx_seq_one_letter_code
_entity_poly.pdbx_strand_id
1 'polypeptide(L)'
;KPDLFWGNWVQWQKNRIEVMQQWINQYGRVFGFYVADRPYMVITDAGLVKECFLKAPKMFQDRETYAIDVEPLTSSLPVLKGETWRKVRFMFNTCFTASKVKDLSDTIESCVDQFLRNLDACSLQGESTDTFEASRRLVQDILARSILGWEINSQEKPN
;
A
#
# COMPACT_ATOMS: atom_id res chain seq x y z
N LYS A 1 27.43 -2.82 10.41
CA LYS A 1 27.53 -3.75 11.57
C LYS A 1 26.36 -3.47 12.51
N PRO A 2 25.70 -4.51 13.04
CA PRO A 2 24.60 -4.37 14.01
C PRO A 2 25.13 -3.91 15.38
N ASP A 3 24.35 -3.07 16.05
CA ASP A 3 24.47 -2.77 17.48
C ASP A 3 24.00 -3.97 18.33
N LEU A 4 24.53 -4.09 19.55
CA LEU A 4 24.25 -5.22 20.44
C LEU A 4 22.77 -5.30 20.87
N PHE A 5 22.13 -4.16 21.13
CA PHE A 5 20.76 -4.12 21.66
C PHE A 5 19.73 -3.86 20.57
N TRP A 6 20.07 -3.02 19.59
CA TRP A 6 19.11 -2.56 18.58
C TRP A 6 19.35 -3.14 17.19
N GLY A 7 20.42 -3.93 17.00
CA GLY A 7 20.82 -4.39 15.68
C GLY A 7 21.09 -3.20 14.76
N ASN A 8 20.43 -3.17 13.60
CA ASN A 8 20.49 -2.06 12.65
C ASN A 8 19.27 -1.13 12.73
N TRP A 9 18.37 -1.30 13.71
CA TRP A 9 17.12 -0.55 13.80
C TRP A 9 17.31 0.96 13.76
N VAL A 10 18.24 1.49 14.56
CA VAL A 10 18.52 2.95 14.63
C VAL A 10 19.03 3.48 13.28
N GLN A 11 19.84 2.70 12.57
CA GLN A 11 20.31 3.08 11.22
C GLN A 11 19.11 3.09 10.27
N TRP A 12 18.30 2.04 10.29
CA TRP A 12 17.16 1.85 9.41
C TRP A 12 16.07 2.92 9.59
N GLN A 13 15.78 3.35 10.81
CA GLN A 13 14.72 4.34 11.08
C GLN A 13 15.02 5.77 10.56
N LYS A 14 16.27 6.11 10.23
CA LYS A 14 16.62 7.46 9.73
C LYS A 14 16.02 7.73 8.35
N ASN A 15 16.44 6.95 7.37
CA ASN A 15 15.95 7.00 6.00
C ASN A 15 16.03 5.59 5.40
N ARG A 16 14.93 4.84 5.51
CA ARG A 16 14.90 3.42 5.14
C ARG A 16 15.33 3.18 3.70
N ILE A 17 14.92 4.05 2.78
CA ILE A 17 15.21 3.91 1.35
C ILE A 17 16.72 4.11 1.11
N GLU A 18 17.27 5.21 1.60
CA GLU A 18 18.68 5.53 1.42
C GLU A 18 19.60 4.50 2.09
N VAL A 19 19.27 4.10 3.31
CA VAL A 19 20.03 3.08 4.05
C VAL A 19 20.01 1.74 3.32
N MET A 20 18.85 1.32 2.79
CA MET A 20 18.76 0.10 1.99
C MET A 20 19.60 0.21 0.71
N GLN A 21 19.56 1.35 0.01
CA GLN A 21 20.38 1.56 -1.17
C GLN A 21 21.89 1.47 -0.86
N GLN A 22 22.31 2.08 0.25
CA GLN A 22 23.70 2.00 0.71
C GLN A 22 24.11 0.56 1.03
N TRP A 23 23.27 -0.19 1.73
CA TRP A 23 23.54 -1.60 2.05
C TRP A 23 23.54 -2.50 0.82
N ILE A 24 22.64 -2.28 -0.15
CA ILE A 24 22.65 -2.98 -1.44
C ILE A 24 23.98 -2.73 -2.16
N ASN A 25 24.44 -1.48 -2.21
CA ASN A 25 25.70 -1.13 -2.86
C ASN A 25 26.91 -1.74 -2.14
N GLN A 26 26.86 -1.86 -0.81
CA GLN A 26 27.97 -2.34 0.01
C GLN A 26 28.04 -3.88 0.09
N TYR A 27 26.91 -4.54 0.30
CA TYR A 27 26.84 -5.98 0.59
C TYR A 27 26.32 -6.80 -0.59
N GLY A 28 25.87 -6.14 -1.65
CA GLY A 28 25.39 -6.76 -2.87
C GLY A 28 23.91 -7.15 -2.81
N ARG A 29 23.53 -8.14 -3.63
CA ARG A 29 22.12 -8.43 -3.94
C ARG A 29 21.39 -9.21 -2.85
N VAL A 30 22.12 -9.89 -1.98
CA VAL A 30 21.58 -10.69 -0.87
C VAL A 30 22.39 -10.39 0.37
N PHE A 31 21.74 -9.90 1.43
CA PHE A 31 22.41 -9.59 2.69
C PHE A 31 21.44 -9.69 3.87
N GLY A 32 22.01 -9.81 5.07
CA GLY A 32 21.25 -9.84 6.32
C GLY A 32 21.44 -8.56 7.13
N PHE A 33 20.43 -8.19 7.90
CA PHE A 33 20.52 -7.17 8.93
C PHE A 33 19.64 -7.57 10.12
N TYR A 34 19.81 -6.91 11.25
CA TYR A 34 19.04 -7.20 12.46
C TYR A 34 18.14 -6.01 12.82
N VAL A 35 16.98 -6.30 13.38
CA VAL A 35 16.13 -5.33 14.07
C VAL A 35 15.93 -5.87 15.48
N ALA A 36 16.58 -5.22 16.46
CA ALA A 36 16.76 -5.81 17.79
C ALA A 36 17.33 -7.25 17.67
N ASP A 37 16.63 -8.24 18.21
CA ASP A 37 16.98 -9.66 18.17
C ASP A 37 16.53 -10.41 16.91
N ARG A 38 15.72 -9.76 16.05
CA ARG A 38 15.13 -10.41 14.87
C ARG A 38 16.04 -10.28 13.64
N PRO A 39 16.43 -11.40 13.00
CA PRO A 39 17.18 -11.37 11.75
C PRO A 39 16.25 -11.10 10.56
N TYR A 40 16.70 -10.25 9.65
CA TYR A 40 16.05 -9.98 8.37
C TYR A 40 17.01 -10.29 7.23
N MET A 41 16.49 -10.90 6.17
CA MET A 41 17.21 -11.13 4.92
C MET A 41 16.61 -10.27 3.83
N VAL A 42 17.47 -9.52 3.14
CA VAL A 42 17.11 -8.72 1.96
C VAL A 42 17.55 -9.47 0.73
N ILE A 43 16.62 -9.63 -0.22
CA ILE A 43 16.85 -10.25 -1.52
C ILE A 43 16.42 -9.25 -2.59
N THR A 44 17.38 -8.78 -3.38
CA THR A 44 17.13 -7.87 -4.52
C THR A 44 17.36 -8.53 -5.87
N ASP A 45 17.86 -9.77 -5.89
CA ASP A 45 17.96 -10.57 -7.11
C ASP A 45 16.56 -11.04 -7.54
N ALA A 46 16.12 -10.60 -8.72
CA ALA A 46 14.79 -10.91 -9.24
C ALA A 46 14.55 -12.42 -9.44
N GLY A 47 15.59 -13.19 -9.75
CA GLY A 47 15.53 -14.64 -9.88
C GLY A 47 15.20 -15.29 -8.54
N LEU A 48 15.95 -14.94 -7.49
CA LEU A 48 15.72 -15.43 -6.14
C LEU A 48 14.36 -14.98 -5.57
N VAL A 49 13.97 -13.72 -5.79
CA VAL A 49 12.64 -13.21 -5.42
C VAL A 49 11.54 -14.07 -6.06
N LYS A 50 11.67 -14.37 -7.36
CA LYS A 50 10.73 -15.24 -8.06
C LYS A 50 10.70 -16.65 -7.47
N GLU A 51 11.83 -17.22 -7.08
CA GLU A 51 11.86 -18.53 -6.43
C GLU A 51 11.16 -18.52 -5.06
N CYS A 52 11.40 -17.51 -4.22
CA CYS A 52 10.72 -17.34 -2.94
C CYS A 52 9.20 -17.36 -3.11
N PHE A 53 8.67 -16.56 -4.04
CA PHE A 53 7.21 -16.41 -4.19
C PHE A 53 6.54 -17.50 -5.03
N LEU A 54 7.25 -18.16 -5.97
CA LEU A 54 6.65 -19.19 -6.83
C LEU A 54 6.94 -20.62 -6.37
N LYS A 55 8.19 -20.91 -5.96
CA LYS A 55 8.61 -22.28 -5.60
C LYS A 55 8.41 -22.58 -4.12
N ALA A 56 8.53 -21.58 -3.25
CA ALA A 56 8.42 -21.73 -1.80
C ALA A 56 7.28 -20.91 -1.16
N PRO A 57 6.07 -20.84 -1.74
CA PRO A 57 5.03 -19.94 -1.25
C PRO A 57 4.63 -20.21 0.20
N LYS A 58 4.64 -21.47 0.65
CA LYS A 58 4.34 -21.83 2.05
C LYS A 58 5.34 -21.23 3.06
N MET A 59 6.57 -20.97 2.65
CA MET A 59 7.62 -20.37 3.49
C MET A 59 7.50 -18.84 3.54
N PHE A 60 7.02 -18.22 2.46
CA PHE A 60 6.97 -16.76 2.29
C PHE A 60 5.53 -16.20 2.17
N GLN A 61 4.53 -16.93 2.65
CA GLN A 61 3.11 -16.54 2.50
C GLN A 61 2.68 -15.42 3.44
N ASP A 62 3.26 -15.36 4.64
CA ASP A 62 2.82 -14.45 5.69
C ASP A 62 3.69 -13.19 5.71
N ARG A 63 3.04 -12.04 5.93
CA ARG A 63 3.71 -10.75 6.09
C ARG A 63 4.19 -10.58 7.51
N GLU A 64 5.22 -9.75 7.69
CA GLU A 64 5.65 -9.31 9.02
C GLU A 64 4.46 -8.69 9.76
N THR A 65 4.33 -9.07 11.03
CA THR A 65 3.27 -8.53 11.87
C THR A 65 3.65 -7.11 12.23
N TYR A 66 2.89 -6.14 11.72
CA TYR A 66 3.02 -4.76 12.19
C TYR A 66 2.73 -4.71 13.69
N ALA A 67 3.23 -3.68 14.38
CA ALA A 67 2.79 -3.33 15.72
C ALA A 67 1.36 -2.73 15.70
N ILE A 68 0.47 -3.32 14.90
CA ILE A 68 -0.95 -3.00 14.83
C ILE A 68 -1.64 -4.10 15.61
N ASP A 69 -1.91 -3.82 16.87
CA ASP A 69 -2.62 -4.71 17.80
C ASP A 69 -3.91 -4.02 18.28
N VAL A 70 -4.69 -3.53 17.32
CA VAL A 70 -5.92 -2.78 17.56
C VAL A 70 -6.99 -3.26 16.60
N GLU A 71 -8.10 -3.80 17.12
CA GLU A 71 -9.28 -4.11 16.32
C GLU A 71 -9.95 -2.81 15.82
N PRO A 72 -10.49 -2.76 14.59
CA PRO A 72 -10.65 -3.89 13.65
C PRO A 72 -9.44 -4.13 12.72
N LEU A 73 -8.31 -3.42 12.91
CA LEU A 73 -7.18 -3.45 11.96
C LEU A 73 -6.43 -4.78 11.97
N THR A 74 -6.37 -5.47 13.11
CA THR A 74 -5.83 -6.83 13.23
C THR A 74 -6.58 -7.84 12.37
N SER A 75 -7.88 -7.61 12.13
CA SER A 75 -8.74 -8.42 11.26
C SER A 75 -8.66 -8.03 9.77
N SER A 76 -7.85 -7.04 9.40
CA SER A 76 -7.73 -6.56 8.02
C SER A 76 -6.85 -7.45 7.14
N LEU A 77 -7.15 -7.47 5.83
CA LEU A 77 -6.48 -8.34 4.85
C LEU A 77 -4.94 -8.24 4.85
N PRO A 78 -4.29 -7.08 5.06
CA PRO A 78 -2.83 -7.00 5.13
C PRO A 78 -2.20 -7.69 6.35
N VAL A 79 -2.97 -7.92 7.42
CA VAL A 79 -2.49 -8.46 8.70
C VAL A 79 -2.79 -9.96 8.85
N LEU A 80 -3.90 -10.43 8.28
CA LEU A 80 -4.28 -11.84 8.30
C LEU A 80 -3.16 -12.74 7.75
N LYS A 81 -3.06 -13.96 8.30
CA LYS A 81 -2.05 -14.97 7.94
C LYS A 81 -2.67 -16.29 7.48
N GLY A 82 -1.89 -17.10 6.78
CA GLY A 82 -2.20 -18.48 6.42
C GLY A 82 -3.53 -18.67 5.67
N GLU A 83 -4.30 -19.68 6.09
CA GLU A 83 -5.57 -20.03 5.44
C GLU A 83 -6.64 -18.94 5.59
N THR A 84 -6.67 -18.22 6.71
CA THR A 84 -7.64 -17.14 6.93
C THR A 84 -7.40 -16.01 5.94
N TRP A 85 -6.15 -15.60 5.76
CA TRP A 85 -5.76 -14.65 4.73
C TRP A 85 -6.17 -15.13 3.33
N ARG A 86 -5.90 -16.41 3.01
CA ARG A 86 -6.22 -16.98 1.70
C ARG A 86 -7.71 -16.94 1.42
N LYS A 87 -8.55 -17.30 2.40
CA LYS A 87 -10.01 -17.27 2.29
C LYS A 87 -10.53 -15.85 2.08
N VAL A 88 -10.10 -14.89 2.91
CA VAL A 88 -10.54 -13.49 2.78
C VAL A 88 -10.07 -12.89 1.47
N ARG A 89 -8.80 -13.12 1.08
CA ARG A 89 -8.27 -12.66 -0.22
C ARG A 89 -9.06 -13.22 -1.40
N PHE A 90 -9.42 -14.50 -1.34
CA PHE A 90 -10.23 -15.13 -2.38
C PHE A 90 -11.59 -14.44 -2.53
N MET A 91 -12.27 -14.15 -1.42
CA MET A 91 -13.53 -13.39 -1.45
C MET A 91 -13.34 -11.97 -2.01
N PHE A 92 -12.29 -11.25 -1.61
CA PHE A 92 -12.00 -9.93 -2.18
C PHE A 92 -11.76 -9.98 -3.69
N ASN A 93 -11.04 -11.00 -4.19
CA ASN A 93 -10.78 -11.14 -5.63
C ASN A 93 -12.07 -11.29 -6.45
N THR A 94 -13.15 -11.88 -5.90
CA THR A 94 -14.42 -11.99 -6.63
C THR A 94 -15.16 -10.65 -6.75
N CYS A 95 -14.88 -9.69 -5.85
CA CYS A 95 -15.42 -8.33 -5.94
C CYS A 95 -14.73 -7.49 -7.02
N PHE A 96 -13.47 -7.76 -7.35
CA PHE A 96 -12.67 -6.98 -8.30
C PHE A 96 -12.42 -7.71 -9.63
N THR A 97 -13.45 -8.32 -10.19
CA THR A 97 -13.37 -8.89 -11.55
C THR A 97 -13.46 -7.79 -12.61
N ALA A 98 -12.96 -8.06 -13.82
CA ALA A 98 -13.05 -7.10 -14.94
C ALA A 98 -14.50 -6.65 -15.22
N SER A 99 -15.48 -7.55 -15.11
CA SER A 99 -16.89 -7.20 -15.26
C SER A 99 -17.34 -6.26 -14.15
N LYS A 100 -16.97 -6.52 -12.89
CA LYS A 100 -17.36 -5.65 -11.76
C LYS A 100 -16.70 -4.29 -11.82
N VAL A 101 -15.44 -4.22 -12.23
CA VAL A 101 -14.76 -2.94 -12.46
C VAL A 101 -15.43 -2.18 -13.61
N LYS A 102 -15.87 -2.87 -14.67
CA LYS A 102 -16.63 -2.26 -15.75
C LYS A 102 -17.98 -1.73 -15.26
N ASP A 103 -18.68 -2.45 -14.39
CA ASP A 103 -19.95 -1.96 -13.81
C ASP A 103 -19.75 -0.66 -13.00
N LEU A 104 -18.53 -0.36 -12.54
CA LEU A 104 -18.17 0.86 -11.81
C LEU A 104 -17.70 2.01 -12.71
N SER A 105 -17.53 1.80 -14.03
CA SER A 105 -16.93 2.79 -14.93
C SER A 105 -17.64 4.13 -14.88
N ASP A 106 -18.97 4.10 -14.94
CA ASP A 106 -19.79 5.31 -15.02
C ASP A 106 -19.71 6.13 -13.72
N THR A 107 -19.57 5.44 -12.58
CA THR A 107 -19.35 6.09 -11.28
C THR A 107 -17.98 6.76 -11.23
N ILE A 108 -16.95 6.07 -11.72
CA ILE A 108 -15.58 6.60 -11.76
C ILE A 108 -15.51 7.80 -12.70
N GLU A 109 -16.09 7.70 -13.90
CA GLU A 109 -16.13 8.76 -14.90
C GLU A 109 -16.83 10.00 -14.34
N SER A 110 -17.98 9.83 -13.69
CA SER A 110 -18.68 10.94 -13.03
C SER A 110 -17.81 11.65 -11.96
N CYS A 111 -17.07 10.90 -11.14
CA CYS A 111 -16.15 11.47 -10.16
C CYS A 111 -14.97 12.20 -10.82
N VAL A 112 -14.46 11.68 -11.94
CA VAL A 112 -13.37 12.30 -12.71
C VAL A 112 -13.85 13.57 -13.40
N ASP A 113 -15.04 13.58 -13.98
CA ASP A 113 -15.62 14.78 -14.59
C ASP A 113 -15.79 15.90 -13.57
N GLN A 114 -16.21 15.56 -12.34
CA GLN A 114 -16.26 16.49 -11.22
C GLN A 114 -14.87 17.06 -10.90
N PHE A 115 -13.87 16.19 -10.84
CA PHE A 115 -12.50 16.57 -10.56
C PHE A 115 -11.95 17.54 -11.62
N LEU A 116 -12.17 17.24 -12.90
CA LEU A 116 -11.74 18.11 -14.00
C LEU A 116 -12.42 19.48 -13.95
N ARG A 117 -13.73 19.52 -13.70
CA ARG A 117 -14.47 20.79 -13.51
C ARG A 117 -13.88 21.64 -12.38
N ASN A 118 -13.51 21.01 -11.26
CA ASN A 118 -12.91 21.72 -10.14
C ASN A 118 -11.52 22.28 -10.48
N LEU A 119 -10.71 21.51 -11.21
CA LEU A 119 -9.39 21.98 -11.68
C LEU A 119 -9.52 23.15 -12.67
N ASP A 120 -10.46 23.06 -13.62
CA ASP A 120 -10.73 24.12 -14.58
C ASP A 120 -11.18 25.41 -13.87
N ALA A 121 -12.04 25.29 -12.86
CA ALA A 121 -12.49 26.42 -12.04
C ALA A 121 -11.33 27.10 -11.31
N CYS A 122 -10.43 26.33 -10.68
CA CYS A 122 -9.22 26.87 -10.05
C CYS A 122 -8.33 27.58 -11.08
N SER A 123 -8.13 26.97 -12.26
CA SER A 123 -7.31 27.55 -13.32
C SER A 123 -7.87 28.88 -13.82
N LEU A 124 -9.19 28.99 -13.99
CA LEU A 124 -9.86 30.23 -14.43
C LEU A 124 -9.75 31.34 -13.39
N GLN A 125 -9.71 31.00 -12.11
CA GLN A 125 -9.54 31.95 -11.01
C GLN A 125 -8.07 32.35 -10.79
N GLY A 126 -7.13 31.69 -11.49
CA GLY A 126 -5.69 31.90 -11.32
C GLY A 126 -5.17 31.34 -9.99
N GLU A 127 -5.91 30.43 -9.37
CA GLU A 127 -5.54 29.81 -8.10
C GLU A 127 -4.69 28.55 -8.32
N SER A 128 -3.72 28.33 -7.44
CA SER A 128 -2.97 27.07 -7.38
C SER A 128 -3.65 26.09 -6.45
N THR A 129 -3.82 24.85 -6.89
CA THR A 129 -4.36 23.76 -6.05
C THR A 129 -3.29 22.74 -5.72
N ASP A 130 -3.36 22.16 -4.52
CA ASP A 130 -2.52 21.02 -4.15
C ASP A 130 -3.03 19.75 -4.86
N THR A 131 -2.27 19.29 -5.85
CA THR A 131 -2.60 18.09 -6.63
C THR A 131 -2.72 16.83 -5.79
N PHE A 132 -1.98 16.71 -4.68
CA PHE A 132 -2.07 15.55 -3.80
C PHE A 132 -3.42 15.54 -3.09
N GLU A 133 -3.80 16.67 -2.52
CA GLU A 133 -5.06 16.84 -1.81
C GLU A 133 -6.27 16.69 -2.75
N ALA A 134 -6.19 17.28 -3.95
CA ALA A 134 -7.22 17.14 -4.97
C ALA A 134 -7.39 15.67 -5.41
N SER A 135 -6.28 14.97 -5.68
CA SER A 135 -6.31 13.54 -6.05
C SER A 135 -6.82 12.66 -4.91
N ARG A 136 -6.46 13.00 -3.66
CA ARG A 136 -6.94 12.30 -2.46
C ARG A 136 -8.45 12.36 -2.36
N ARG A 137 -9.05 13.54 -2.58
CA ARG A 137 -10.52 13.74 -2.57
C ARG A 137 -11.21 12.97 -3.70
N LEU A 138 -10.64 12.97 -4.90
CA LEU A 138 -11.13 12.16 -6.02
C LEU A 138 -11.18 10.66 -5.66
N VAL A 139 -10.08 10.11 -5.13
CA VAL A 139 -10.02 8.70 -4.74
C VAL A 139 -11.01 8.38 -3.63
N GLN A 140 -11.22 9.28 -2.67
CA GLN A 140 -12.22 9.12 -1.62
C GLN A 140 -13.64 9.03 -2.17
N ASP A 141 -14.02 9.93 -3.09
CA ASP A 141 -15.35 9.92 -3.71
C ASP A 141 -15.55 8.64 -4.55
N ILE A 142 -14.55 8.23 -5.34
CA ILE A 142 -14.59 6.97 -6.09
C ILE A 142 -14.82 5.79 -5.14
N LEU A 143 -14.02 5.66 -4.08
CA LEU A 143 -14.16 4.53 -3.14
C LEU A 143 -15.50 4.55 -2.42
N ALA A 144 -15.94 5.71 -1.94
CA ALA A 144 -17.21 5.86 -1.23
C ALA A 144 -18.40 5.49 -2.12
N ARG A 145 -18.44 5.99 -3.35
CA ARG A 145 -19.54 5.70 -4.27
C ARG A 145 -19.48 4.26 -4.79
N SER A 146 -18.31 3.78 -5.21
CA SER A 146 -18.18 2.46 -5.83
C SER A 146 -18.26 1.29 -4.84
N ILE A 147 -17.67 1.42 -3.65
CA ILE A 147 -17.57 0.31 -2.69
C ILE A 147 -18.68 0.39 -1.64
N LEU A 148 -18.98 1.59 -1.15
CA LEU A 148 -19.91 1.80 -0.03
C LEU A 148 -21.30 2.26 -0.49
N GLY A 149 -21.45 2.68 -1.75
CA GLY A 149 -22.69 3.28 -2.25
C GLY A 149 -23.00 4.62 -1.59
N TRP A 150 -21.99 5.33 -1.07
CA TRP A 150 -22.16 6.59 -0.36
C TRP A 150 -21.71 7.79 -1.20
N GLU A 151 -22.54 8.83 -1.21
CA GLU A 151 -22.19 10.12 -1.79
C GLU A 151 -21.69 11.07 -0.69
N ILE A 152 -20.36 11.17 -0.58
CA ILE A 152 -19.71 12.04 0.42
C ILE A 152 -19.33 13.42 -0.15
N ASN A 153 -19.21 13.56 -1.48
CA ASN A 153 -18.89 14.80 -2.19
C ASN A 153 -17.67 15.54 -1.60
N SER A 154 -16.62 14.79 -1.27
CA SER A 154 -15.40 15.30 -0.62
C SER A 154 -14.64 16.28 -1.49
N GLN A 155 -14.88 16.27 -2.80
CA GLN A 155 -14.29 17.22 -3.74
C GLN A 155 -14.87 18.64 -3.61
N GLU A 156 -16.14 18.79 -3.21
CA GLU A 156 -16.80 20.09 -3.04
C GLU A 156 -16.83 20.56 -1.58
N LYS A 157 -17.00 19.61 -0.66
CA LYS A 157 -17.08 19.87 0.79
C LYS A 157 -15.86 19.25 1.47
N PRO A 158 -14.75 19.98 1.59
CA PRO A 158 -13.61 19.51 2.36
C PRO A 158 -14.03 19.35 3.83
N ASN A 159 -13.73 18.18 4.41
CA ASN A 159 -13.82 17.93 5.85
C ASN A 159 -12.66 18.60 6.61
#